data_AF-A0A0F9PXP1-F1
#
_entry.id   AF-A0A0F9PXP1-F1
#
_cell.length_a   1.000
_cell.length_b   1.000
_cell.length_c   1.000
_cell.angle_alpha   90.00
_cell.angle_beta   90.00
_cell.angle_gamma   90.00
#
_symmetry.space_group_name_H-M   'P 1'
#
loop_
_entity.id
_entity.type
_entity.pdbx_description
1 polymer ?
#
loop_
_entity_poly.entity_id
_entity_poly.type
_entity_poly.pdbx_seq_one_letter_code
_entity_poly.pdbx_strand_id
1 'polypeptide(L)'
;MKIRVDAKNVNEDVLLSFAKYGDGSVAIQAVSLDQEPMFTATACINEPAKEGHVFLKGWSENEGIPEALVKAGVVELTGRTVSTGYCEAIEAKLLKTD
;
A
#
# COMPACT_ATOMS: atom_id res chain seq x y z
N MET A 1 8.78 -2.80 9.61
CA MET A 1 9.58 -1.68 9.04
C MET A 1 9.04 -0.29 9.42
N LYS A 2 9.89 0.68 9.82
CA LYS A 2 9.49 2.10 10.03
C LYS A 2 9.72 2.93 8.76
N ILE A 3 8.74 3.75 8.34
CA ILE A 3 8.89 4.71 7.24
C ILE A 3 8.33 6.09 7.61
N ARG A 4 8.80 7.15 6.94
CA ARG A 4 8.16 8.47 6.96
C ARG A 4 7.10 8.53 5.87
N VAL A 5 5.86 8.84 6.23
CA VAL A 5 4.77 9.09 5.28
C VAL A 5 4.53 10.60 5.18
N ASP A 6 4.36 11.07 3.96
CA ASP A 6 3.99 12.46 3.63
C ASP A 6 2.90 12.39 2.56
N ALA A 7 1.66 12.24 3.02
CA ALA A 7 0.46 11.98 2.22
C ALA A 7 -0.70 12.84 2.75
N LYS A 8 -1.84 12.85 2.04
CA LYS A 8 -2.96 13.78 2.28
C LYS A 8 -3.40 13.87 3.75
N ASN A 9 -3.55 12.71 4.41
CA ASN A 9 -4.06 12.62 5.79
C ASN A 9 -3.02 12.12 6.80
N VAL A 10 -1.78 11.87 6.37
CA VAL A 10 -0.73 11.30 7.22
C VAL A 10 0.59 12.00 6.92
N ASN A 11 1.16 12.65 7.95
CA ASN A 11 2.46 13.32 7.84
C ASN A 11 3.33 13.02 9.07
N GLU A 12 3.65 11.74 9.25
CA GLU A 12 4.36 11.23 10.42
C GLU A 12 5.14 9.94 10.11
N ASP A 13 5.92 9.48 11.09
CA ASP A 13 6.56 8.17 11.01
C ASP A 13 5.55 7.08 11.39
N VAL A 14 5.47 6.02 10.59
CA VAL A 14 4.58 4.87 10.82
C VAL A 14 5.36 3.56 10.81
N LEU A 15 4.80 2.53 11.41
CA LEU A 15 5.29 1.16 11.31
C LEU A 15 4.43 0.40 10.29
N LEU A 16 5.08 -0.12 9.26
CA LEU A 16 4.43 -1.04 8.32
C LEU A 16 4.41 -2.46 8.88
N SER A 17 3.23 -3.07 8.78
CA SER A 17 2.95 -4.48 9.03
C SER A 17 2.49 -5.13 7.72
N PHE A 18 2.98 -6.33 7.46
CA PHE A 18 2.67 -7.10 6.25
C PHE A 18 1.86 -8.33 6.62
N ALA A 19 0.66 -8.44 6.05
CA ALA A 19 -0.23 -9.57 6.23
C ALA A 19 -0.62 -10.17 4.87
N LYS A 20 -1.53 -11.13 4.87
CA LYS A 20 -2.06 -11.78 3.67
C LYS A 20 -3.57 -11.64 3.62
N TYR A 21 -4.10 -11.23 2.47
CA TYR A 21 -5.53 -11.38 2.18
C TYR A 21 -5.88 -12.86 1.98
N GLY A 22 -7.18 -13.17 1.91
CA GLY A 22 -7.65 -14.55 1.71
C GLY A 22 -7.21 -15.16 0.37
N ASP A 23 -6.88 -14.35 -0.63
CA ASP A 23 -6.36 -14.78 -1.94
C ASP A 23 -4.83 -14.96 -1.97
N GLY A 24 -4.15 -14.71 -0.84
CA GLY A 24 -2.69 -14.82 -0.73
C GLY A 24 -1.89 -13.58 -1.17
N SER A 25 -2.56 -12.54 -1.69
CA SER A 25 -1.93 -11.25 -1.96
C SER A 25 -1.51 -10.56 -0.64
N VAL A 26 -0.48 -9.72 -0.70
CA VAL A 26 0.05 -9.04 0.50
C VAL A 26 -0.82 -7.84 0.85
N ALA A 27 -1.21 -7.77 2.12
CA ALA A 27 -1.78 -6.58 2.72
C ALA A 27 -0.68 -5.74 3.37
N ILE A 28 -0.51 -4.49 2.93
CA ILE A 28 0.39 -3.53 3.58
C ILE A 28 -0.44 -2.65 4.49
N GLN A 29 -0.22 -2.77 5.79
CA GLN A 29 -0.93 -2.01 6.82
C GLN A 29 0.05 -1.09 7.53
N ALA A 30 -0.42 0.06 7.99
CA ALA A 30 0.34 0.98 8.81
C ALA A 30 -0.31 1.10 10.18
N VAL A 31 0.53 1.08 11.22
CA VAL A 31 0.18 1.42 12.59
C VAL A 31 1.06 2.60 13.05
N SER A 32 0.57 3.36 14.03
CA SER A 32 1.35 4.39 14.70
C SER A 32 2.52 3.77 15.47
N LEU A 33 3.42 4.61 16.00
CA LEU A 33 4.50 4.13 16.88
C LEU A 33 3.97 3.51 18.20
N ASP A 34 2.74 3.86 18.57
CA ASP A 34 2.03 3.30 19.73
C ASP A 34 1.17 2.07 19.35
N GLN A 35 1.34 1.53 18.14
CA GLN A 35 0.66 0.33 17.60
C GLN A 35 -0.84 0.52 17.29
N GLU A 36 -1.33 1.75 17.19
CA GLU A 36 -2.71 2.03 16.81
C GLU A 36 -2.89 1.93 15.28
N PRO A 37 -3.95 1.27 14.76
CA PRO A 37 -4.22 1.16 13.33
C PRO A 37 -4.39 2.53 12.65
N MET A 38 -3.70 2.75 11.53
CA MET A 38 -3.82 3.98 10.75
C MET A 38 -4.49 3.76 9.40
N PHE A 39 -3.90 2.93 8.54
CA PHE A 39 -4.44 2.68 7.21
C PHE A 39 -3.99 1.33 6.64
N THR A 40 -4.69 0.87 5.60
CA THR A 40 -4.26 -0.23 4.72
C THR A 40 -3.99 0.34 3.33
N ALA A 41 -2.75 0.23 2.85
CA ALA A 41 -2.31 0.84 1.60
C ALA A 41 -2.71 0.03 0.36
N THR A 42 -3.02 -1.25 0.54
CA THR A 42 -3.37 -2.18 -0.54
C THR A 42 -4.88 -2.40 -0.65
N ALA A 43 -5.32 -2.87 -1.82
CA ALA A 43 -6.67 -3.35 -2.05
C ALA A 43 -6.63 -4.77 -2.62
N CYS A 44 -7.46 -5.66 -2.06
CA CYS A 44 -7.75 -6.95 -2.67
C CYS A 44 -8.89 -6.74 -3.67
N ILE A 45 -8.62 -6.91 -4.96
CA ILE A 45 -9.59 -6.69 -6.05
C ILE A 45 -9.82 -7.98 -6.83
N ASN A 46 -10.89 -8.03 -7.63
CA ASN A 46 -11.26 -9.19 -8.47
C ASN A 46 -10.37 -9.34 -9.72
N GLU A 47 -9.10 -8.97 -9.62
CA GLU A 47 -8.09 -9.14 -10.64
C GLU A 47 -6.79 -9.52 -9.94
N PRO A 48 -6.12 -10.61 -10.34
CA PRO A 48 -4.89 -11.03 -9.69
C PRO A 48 -3.75 -10.07 -10.02
N ALA A 49 -2.99 -9.69 -8.98
CA ALA A 49 -1.69 -9.08 -9.17
C ALA A 49 -0.70 -10.15 -9.68
N LYS A 50 0.38 -9.74 -10.33
CA LYS A 50 1.49 -10.67 -10.60
C LYS A 50 2.09 -11.19 -9.29
N GLU A 51 2.81 -12.31 -9.35
CA GLU A 51 3.53 -12.82 -8.18
C GLU A 51 4.50 -11.77 -7.63
N GLY A 52 4.47 -11.56 -6.30
CA GLY A 52 5.25 -10.52 -5.63
C GLY A 52 4.75 -9.09 -5.87
N HIS A 53 3.61 -8.91 -6.53
CA HIS A 53 2.99 -7.61 -6.74
C HIS A 53 1.77 -7.44 -5.83
N VAL A 54 1.38 -6.18 -5.65
CA VAL A 54 0.20 -5.76 -4.92
C VAL A 54 -0.54 -4.69 -5.72
N PHE A 55 -1.81 -4.50 -5.40
CA PHE A 55 -2.59 -3.36 -5.84
C PHE A 55 -2.66 -2.32 -4.74
N LEU A 56 -2.13 -1.13 -5.01
CA LEU A 56 -2.16 0.00 -4.10
C LEU A 56 -3.44 0.82 -4.28
N LYS A 57 -4.03 1.22 -3.16
CA LYS A 57 -5.12 2.18 -3.10
C LYS A 57 -4.54 3.59 -2.97
N GLY A 58 -4.65 4.39 -4.02
CA GLY A 58 -4.24 5.80 -4.05
C GLY A 58 -5.38 6.81 -3.91
N TRP A 59 -6.58 6.37 -3.50
CA TRP A 59 -7.78 7.21 -3.40
C TRP A 59 -8.25 7.39 -1.95
N SER A 60 -9.16 8.36 -1.75
CA SER A 60 -9.78 8.70 -0.47
C SER A 60 -8.75 9.00 0.63
N GLU A 61 -8.73 8.22 1.72
CA GLU A 61 -7.81 8.42 2.83
C GLU A 61 -6.34 8.22 2.44
N ASN A 62 -6.10 7.47 1.37
CA ASN A 62 -4.76 7.04 0.93
C ASN A 62 -4.17 7.86 -0.22
N GLU A 63 -4.75 9.01 -0.58
CA GLU A 63 -4.13 9.92 -1.54
C GLU A 63 -2.70 10.30 -1.08
N GLY A 64 -1.69 10.00 -1.89
CA GLY A 64 -0.26 10.21 -1.57
C GLY A 64 0.46 9.01 -0.94
N ILE A 65 -0.26 7.96 -0.53
CA ILE A 65 0.35 6.76 0.10
C ILE A 65 1.22 5.96 -0.89
N PRO A 66 0.78 5.68 -2.14
CA PRO A 66 1.63 4.99 -3.11
C PRO A 66 2.99 5.66 -3.32
N GLU A 67 3.00 6.99 -3.44
CA GLU A 67 4.21 7.80 -3.62
C GLU A 67 5.12 7.74 -2.40
N ALA A 68 4.56 7.78 -1.19
CA ALA A 68 5.31 7.61 0.05
C ALA A 68 5.99 6.23 0.14
N LEU A 69 5.29 5.16 -0.26
CA LEU A 69 5.85 3.80 -0.29
C LEU A 69 6.98 3.66 -1.33
N VAL A 70 6.84 4.29 -2.49
CA VAL A 70 7.90 4.35 -3.51
C VAL A 70 9.13 5.09 -2.98
N LYS A 71 8.93 6.27 -2.38
CA LYS A 71 10.01 7.08 -1.81
C LYS A 71 10.76 6.35 -0.70
N ALA A 72 10.06 5.52 0.08
CA ALA A 72 10.65 4.68 1.12
C ALA A 72 11.31 3.40 0.57
N GLY A 73 11.21 3.12 -0.72
CA GLY A 73 11.77 1.93 -1.36
C GLY A 73 11.07 0.63 -0.94
N VAL A 74 9.78 0.71 -0.59
CA VAL A 74 8.95 -0.44 -0.21
C VAL A 74 8.37 -1.12 -1.45
N VAL A 75 8.02 -0.31 -2.45
CA VAL A 75 7.40 -0.74 -3.70
C VAL A 75 7.97 -0.02 -4.91
N GLU A 76 7.79 -0.60 -6.09
CA GLU A 76 8.04 0.02 -7.39
C GLU A 76 6.73 0.00 -8.21
N LEU A 77 6.26 1.16 -8.67
CA LEU A 77 5.05 1.22 -9.51
C LEU A 77 5.32 0.63 -10.89
N THR A 78 4.41 -0.21 -11.38
CA THR A 78 4.57 -0.83 -12.72
C THR A 78 4.03 0.02 -13.85
N GLY A 79 3.24 1.06 -13.53
CA GLY A 79 2.48 1.86 -14.48
C GLY A 79 1.16 1.21 -14.93
N ARG A 80 0.88 -0.04 -14.53
CA ARG A 80 -0.43 -0.67 -14.76
C ARG A 80 -1.42 -0.23 -13.70
N THR A 81 -2.61 0.17 -14.15
CA THR A 81 -3.77 0.40 -13.28
C THR A 81 -4.89 -0.58 -13.64
N VAL A 82 -5.74 -0.88 -12.66
CA VAL A 82 -6.93 -1.71 -12.81
C VAL A 82 -8.12 -0.98 -12.21
N SER A 83 -9.20 -0.85 -12.97
CA SER A 83 -10.43 -0.20 -12.49
C SER A 83 -11.09 -1.04 -11.40
N THR A 84 -11.50 -0.40 -10.31
CA THR A 84 -12.22 -1.02 -9.19
C THR A 84 -13.32 -0.08 -8.70
N GLY A 85 -14.56 -0.36 -9.12
CA GLY A 85 -15.68 0.56 -8.91
C GLY A 85 -15.45 1.89 -9.63
N TYR A 86 -15.40 2.99 -8.86
CA TYR A 86 -15.17 4.36 -9.36
C TYR A 86 -13.71 4.83 -9.18
N CYS A 87 -12.79 3.91 -8.90
CA CYS A 87 -11.39 4.22 -8.60
C CYS A 87 -10.45 3.33 -9.44
N GLU A 88 -9.16 3.65 -9.40
CA GLU A 88 -8.11 2.88 -10.06
C GLU A 88 -7.10 2.37 -9.03
N ALA A 89 -6.92 1.05 -9.00
CA ALA A 89 -5.87 0.39 -8.25
C ALA A 89 -4.58 0.39 -9.04
N ILE A 90 -3.48 0.76 -8.39
CA ILE A 90 -2.17 0.90 -9.03
C ILE A 90 -1.36 -0.37 -8.73
N GLU A 91 -0.97 -1.12 -9.75
CA GLU A 91 -0.11 -2.28 -9.54
C GLU A 91 1.32 -1.84 -9.18
N ALA A 92 1.88 -2.44 -8.15
CA ALA A 92 3.23 -2.20 -7.71
C ALA A 92 3.92 -3.51 -7.35
N LYS A 93 5.22 -3.61 -7.65
CA LYS A 93 6.09 -4.70 -7.22
C LYS A 93 6.54 -4.44 -5.78
N LEU A 94 6.43 -5.43 -4.90
CA LEU A 94 7.02 -5.36 -3.56
C LEU A 94 8.54 -5.48 -3.63
N LEU A 95 9.25 -4.61 -2.91
CA LEU A 95 10.70 -4.62 -2.80
C LEU A 95 11.19 -5.07 -1.42
N LYS A 96 10.41 -4.81 -0.37
CA LYS A 96 10.75 -5.13 1.04
C LYS A 96 9.50 -5.53 1.82
N THR A 97 9.67 -6.46 2.76
CA THR A 97 8.58 -6.95 3.62
C THR A 97 8.95 -7.06 5.11
N ASP A 98 10.13 -6.59 5.50
CA ASP A 98 10.74 -6.71 6.82
C ASP A 98 11.24 -5.33 7.35
#